data_AF-A0A381XMZ1-F1
#
_entry.id   AF-A0A381XMZ1-F1
#
_cell.length_a   1.000
_cell.length_b   1.000
_cell.length_c   1.000
_cell.angle_alpha   90.00
_cell.angle_beta   90.00
_cell.angle_gamma   90.00
#
_symmetry.space_group_name_H-M   'P 1'
#
loop_
_entity.id
_entity.type
_entity.pdbx_description
1 polymer ?
#
loop_
_entity_poly.entity_id
_entity_poly.type
_entity_poly.pdbx_seq_one_letter_code
_entity_poly.pdbx_strand_id
1 'polypeptide(L)' 'VAHKNTRNKITERQTMAICEAPNCKTQVRTGNNVSHSKRRTRRTWSPNIHKATVEINGQMKKVNLCTRCLRTIYKTAMKD' A
#
# COMPACT_ATOMS: atom_id res chain seq x y z
N VAL A 1 18.89 -26.69 -26.27
CA VAL A 1 18.20 -25.39 -26.36
C VAL A 1 17.33 -25.24 -25.12
N ALA A 2 17.65 -24.29 -24.24
CA ALA A 2 17.07 -24.19 -22.91
C ALA A 2 15.55 -23.93 -22.94
N HIS A 3 14.76 -24.85 -22.40
CA HIS A 3 13.37 -24.59 -22.04
C HIS A 3 13.36 -23.63 -20.86
N LYS A 4 13.09 -22.34 -21.12
CA LYS A 4 12.90 -21.33 -20.08
C LYS A 4 11.73 -21.79 -19.19
N ASN A 5 12.06 -22.13 -17.95
CA ASN A 5 11.16 -22.64 -16.93
C ASN A 5 10.16 -21.53 -16.51
N THR A 6 8.97 -21.52 -17.11
CA THR A 6 7.90 -20.51 -16.91
C THR A 6 7.01 -20.81 -15.72
N ARG A 7 7.56 -21.29 -14.59
CA ARG A 7 6.79 -21.51 -13.35
C ARG A 7 7.50 -20.98 -12.11
N ASN A 8 7.70 -19.67 -12.07
CA ASN A 8 7.68 -18.93 -10.80
C ASN A 8 6.55 -17.89 -10.84
N LYS A 9 5.31 -18.38 -10.98
CA LYS A 9 4.06 -17.61 -10.81
C LYS A 9 3.47 -17.80 -9.40
N ILE A 10 4.30 -17.68 -8.36
CA ILE A 10 3.84 -17.79 -6.95
C ILE A 10 4.15 -16.51 -6.13
N THR A 11 4.90 -15.53 -6.66
CA THR A 11 5.21 -14.28 -5.94
C THR A 11 4.20 -13.13 -6.16
N GLU A 12 3.16 -13.30 -6.97
CA GLU A 12 2.13 -12.27 -7.25
C GLU A 12 0.95 -12.28 -6.26
N ARG A 13 1.13 -12.73 -5.01
CA ARG A 13 0.13 -12.47 -3.96
C ARG A 13 0.21 -11.01 -3.54
N GLN A 14 -0.47 -10.15 -4.31
CA GLN A 14 -1.05 -8.87 -3.91
C GLN A 14 -0.45 -8.25 -2.63
N THR A 15 0.66 -7.55 -2.74
CA THR A 15 1.15 -6.64 -1.69
C THR A 15 0.38 -5.31 -1.74
N MET A 16 -0.96 -5.37 -1.78
CA MET A 16 -1.87 -4.20 -1.71
C MET A 16 -1.79 -3.44 -0.36
N ALA A 17 -0.86 -3.83 0.52
CA ALA A 17 -0.70 -3.30 1.86
C ALA A 17 0.54 -2.41 2.02
N ILE A 18 1.33 -2.22 0.97
CA ILE A 18 2.56 -1.43 1.01
C ILE A 18 2.34 -0.19 0.13
N CYS A 19 2.57 0.98 0.73
CA CYS A 19 2.59 2.25 0.00
C CYS A 19 3.97 2.42 -0.63
N GLU A 20 4.02 2.81 -1.91
CA GLU A 20 5.26 2.94 -2.68
C GLU A 20 6.02 4.26 -2.40
N ALA A 21 5.45 5.17 -1.61
CA ALA A 21 6.08 6.45 -1.29
C ALA A 21 7.29 6.29 -0.34
N PRO A 22 8.42 6.99 -0.59
CA PRO A 22 9.69 6.80 0.13
C PRO A 22 9.61 7.16 1.62
N ASN A 23 8.71 8.08 1.98
CA ASN A 23 8.49 8.51 3.36
C ASN A 23 7.33 7.78 4.06
N CYS A 24 6.83 6.68 3.49
CA CYS A 24 5.66 5.97 3.99
C CYS A 24 6.01 4.58 4.52
N LYS A 25 5.95 4.40 5.85
CA LYS A 25 6.11 3.11 6.53
C LYS A 25 4.76 2.51 6.94
N THR A 26 3.76 2.61 6.05
CA THR A 26 2.44 2.07 6.36
C THR A 26 2.44 0.56 6.11
N GLN A 27 2.37 -0.22 7.20
CA GLN A 27 2.34 -1.67 7.19
C GLN A 27 0.97 -2.15 7.70
N VAL A 28 0.59 -3.38 7.34
CA VAL A 28 -0.59 -4.05 7.92
C VAL A 28 -0.41 -4.13 9.42
N ARG A 29 -1.39 -3.65 10.17
CA ARG A 29 -1.43 -3.83 11.63
C ARG A 29 -2.27 -5.06 11.93
N THR A 30 -1.81 -5.89 12.86
CA THR A 30 -2.54 -7.06 13.34
C THR A 30 -2.96 -6.84 14.78
N GLY A 31 -4.08 -7.42 15.18
CA GLY A 31 -4.56 -7.36 16.56
C GLY A 31 -5.87 -8.09 16.74
N ASN A 32 -6.66 -7.66 17.71
CA ASN A 32 -7.93 -8.31 18.06
C ASN A 32 -9.08 -7.31 17.95
N ASN A 33 -10.22 -7.77 17.44
CA ASN A 33 -11.50 -7.15 17.71
C ASN A 33 -11.96 -7.58 19.11
N VAL A 34 -12.34 -6.62 19.96
CA VAL A 34 -12.75 -6.87 21.35
C VAL A 34 -14.20 -6.44 21.47
N SER A 35 -15.08 -7.39 21.73
CA SER A 35 -16.50 -7.13 22.01
C SER A 35 -16.72 -6.64 23.44
N HIS A 36 -17.93 -6.18 23.73
CA HIS A 36 -18.34 -5.73 25.07
C HIS A 36 -18.15 -6.81 26.15
N SER A 37 -18.33 -8.09 25.81
CA SER A 37 -18.06 -9.24 26.68
C SER A 37 -16.59 -9.69 26.71
N LYS A 38 -15.68 -8.85 26.20
CA LYS A 38 -14.22 -9.09 26.15
C LYS A 38 -13.80 -10.31 25.32
N ARG A 39 -14.70 -10.84 24.49
CA ARG A 39 -14.36 -11.88 23.50
C ARG A 39 -13.43 -11.29 22.45
N ARG A 40 -12.23 -11.86 22.32
CA ARG A 40 -11.18 -11.43 21.39
C ARG A 40 -11.23 -12.28 20.12
N THR A 41 -11.44 -11.66 18.97
CA THR A 41 -11.30 -12.32 17.66
C THR A 41 -10.15 -11.70 16.89
N ARG A 42 -9.33 -12.50 16.20
CA ARG A 42 -8.19 -11.99 15.42
C ARG A 42 -8.68 -11.10 14.27
N ARG A 43 -8.06 -9.94 14.11
CA ARG A 43 -8.33 -9.00 13.01
C ARG A 43 -7.02 -8.44 12.46
N THR A 44 -7.04 -8.13 11.17
CA THR A 44 -6.00 -7.34 10.49
C THR A 44 -6.59 -6.01 10.02
N TRP A 45 -5.81 -4.95 10.10
CA TRP A 45 -6.13 -3.64 9.55
C TRP A 45 -5.16 -3.38 8.40
N SER A 46 -5.68 -3.53 7.18
CA SER A 46 -4.99 -3.09 5.98
C SER A 46 -5.06 -1.55 5.87
N PRO A 47 -3.97 -0.91 5.42
CA PRO A 47 -4.02 0.50 5.12
C PRO A 47 -4.89 0.80 3.89
N ASN A 48 -5.52 1.97 3.89
CA ASN A 48 -6.37 2.43 2.80
C ASN A 48 -5.49 2.95 1.64
N ILE A 49 -5.13 2.05 0.73
CA ILE A 49 -4.27 2.30 -0.42
C ILE A 49 -5.10 2.48 -1.68
N HIS A 50 -4.82 3.56 -2.41
CA HIS A 50 -5.47 3.94 -3.65
C HIS A 50 -4.46 4.04 -4.77
N LYS A 51 -4.91 3.80 -6.00
CA LYS A 51 -4.13 4.05 -7.20
C LYS A 51 -4.22 5.52 -7.55
N ALA A 52 -3.08 6.20 -7.66
CA ALA A 52 -3.03 7.60 -8.05
C ALA A 52 -1.95 7.83 -9.11
N THR A 53 -2.19 8.83 -9.95
CA THR A 53 -1.21 9.32 -10.92
C THR A 53 -0.43 10.45 -10.27
N VAL A 54 0.88 10.28 -10.13
CA VAL A 54 1.77 11.30 -9.60
C VAL A 54 2.98 11.44 -10.49
N GLU A 55 3.50 12.67 -10.53
CA GLU A 55 4.71 12.98 -11.23
C GLU A 55 5.91 12.54 -10.39
N ILE A 56 6.70 11.61 -10.92
CA ILE A 56 7.93 11.13 -10.30
C ILE A 56 9.05 11.37 -11.30
N ASN A 57 9.95 12.31 -10.99
CA ASN A 57 11.08 12.69 -11.83
C ASN A 57 10.67 13.13 -13.26
N GLY A 58 9.63 13.97 -13.39
CA GLY A 58 9.17 14.49 -14.68
C GLY A 58 8.32 13.52 -15.52
N GLN A 59 8.01 12.34 -14.98
CA GLN A 59 7.16 11.34 -15.63
C GLN A 59 5.91 11.06 -14.80
N MET A 60 4.74 11.14 -15.44
CA MET A 60 3.47 10.76 -14.84
C MET A 60 3.39 9.24 -14.71
N LYS A 61 3.44 8.73 -13.47
CA LYS A 61 3.37 7.29 -13.18
C LYS A 61 2.15 6.98 -12.31
N LYS A 62 1.56 5.81 -12.56
CA LYS A 62 0.49 5.26 -11.71
C LYS A 62 1.14 4.44 -10.59
N VAL A 63 0.90 4.85 -9.35
CA VAL A 63 1.50 4.22 -8.16
C VAL A 63 0.43 3.97 -7.10
N ASN A 64 0.71 3.02 -6.21
CA ASN A 64 -0.15 2.69 -5.09
C ASN A 64 0.23 3.56 -3.87
N LEU A 65 -0.66 4.48 -3.50
CA LEU A 65 -0.44 5.44 -2.41
C LEU A 65 -1.52 5.34 -1.33
N CYS A 66 -1.11 5.43 -0.07
CA CYS A 66 -2.06 5.57 1.02
C CYS A 66 -2.68 6.97 1.06
N THR A 67 -3.88 7.09 1.62
CA THR A 67 -4.59 8.38 1.75
C THR A 67 -3.78 9.47 2.45
N ARG A 68 -2.89 9.10 3.39
CA ARG A 68 -1.97 10.04 4.06
C ARG A 68 -0.95 10.64 3.09
N CYS A 69 -0.35 9.81 2.24
CA CYS A 69 0.62 10.27 1.25
C CYS A 69 -0.03 11.15 0.20
N LEU A 70 -1.22 10.77 -0.28
CA LEU A 70 -1.98 11.60 -1.22
C LEU A 70 -2.24 13.00 -0.67
N ARG A 71 -2.69 13.10 0.59
CA ARG A 71 -2.91 14.39 1.25
C ARG A 71 -1.63 15.21 1.35
N THR A 72 -0.49 14.58 1.64
CA THR A 72 0.80 15.29 1.72
C THR A 72 1.20 15.86 0.35
N ILE A 73 1.01 15.10 -0.73
CA ILE A 73 1.34 15.53 -2.10
C ILE A 73 0.53 16.77 -2.49
N TYR A 74 -0.79 16.75 -2.24
CA TYR A 74 -1.62 17.93 -2.51
C TYR A 74 -1.22 19.13 -1.64
N LYS A 75 -0.85 18.90 -0.37
CA LYS A 75 -0.42 19.99 0.52
C LYS A 75 0.91 20.61 0.10
N THR A 76 1.86 19.82 -0.43
CA THR A 76 3.13 20.34 -0.93
C THR A 76 2.96 21.08 -2.26
N ALA A 77 2.05 20.62 -3.13
CA ALA A 77 1.76 21.26 -4.42
C ALA A 77 0.97 22.57 -4.31
N MET A 78 0.34 22.84 -3.16
CA MET A 78 -0.40 24.09 -2.91
C MET A 78 0.42 25.15 -2.18
N LYS A 79 1.70 24.87 -1.90
CA LYS A 79 2.54 25.68 -1.01
C LYS A 79 3.48 26.66 -1.73
N ASP A 80 3.20 26.93 -2.99
CA ASP A 80 3.90 27.94 -3.79
C ASP A 80 3.48 29.36 -3.39
#